data_AF-A0A9E1BHD0-F1
#
_entry.id   AF-A0A9E1BHD0-F1
#
_cell.length_a   1.000
_cell.length_b   1.000
_cell.length_c   1.000
_cell.angle_alpha   90.00
_cell.angle_beta   90.00
_cell.angle_gamma   90.00
#
_symmetry.space_group_name_H-M   'P 1'
#
loop_
_entity.id
_entity.type
_entity.pdbx_description
1 polymer ?
#
loop_
_entity_poly.entity_id
_entity_poly.type
_entity_poly.pdbx_seq_one_letter_code
_entity_poly.pdbx_strand_id
1 'polypeptide(L)'
;MAKKKKRVAKNEFRFNENQHHMTYVFEDDGKKYSSFGITHQKRTFDKENMPLKDNPQKRRTDKAYLRNGVIRDKHGSYGKVKKNFAFSSEDFTNVKAKIRNYKKKRKKNK
;
A
#
# COMPACT_ATOMS: atom_id res chain seq x y z
N MET A 1 16.21 12.22 -25.05
CA MET A 1 14.94 11.71 -24.45
C MET A 1 15.25 11.09 -23.09
N ALA A 2 14.73 11.63 -21.98
CA ALA A 2 14.99 11.07 -20.66
C ALA A 2 14.38 9.66 -20.55
N LYS A 3 15.23 8.64 -20.34
CA LYS A 3 14.79 7.26 -20.07
C LYS A 3 13.77 7.30 -18.93
N LYS A 4 12.51 6.88 -19.18
CA LYS A 4 11.50 6.72 -18.13
C LYS A 4 12.11 5.81 -17.05
N LYS A 5 12.35 6.34 -15.84
CA LYS A 5 12.83 5.51 -14.72
C LYS A 5 11.89 4.31 -14.56
N LYS A 6 12.46 3.11 -14.64
CA LYS A 6 11.70 1.84 -14.59
C LYS A 6 11.12 1.71 -13.19
N ARG A 7 9.79 1.69 -13.09
CA ARG A 7 9.11 1.45 -11.82
C ARG A 7 9.23 -0.02 -11.47
N VAL A 8 9.69 -0.32 -10.27
CA VAL A 8 9.91 -1.69 -9.78
C VAL A 8 8.72 -2.08 -8.90
N ALA A 9 8.11 -3.23 -9.16
CA ALA A 9 7.08 -3.77 -8.30
C ALA A 9 7.68 -4.16 -6.95
N LYS A 10 6.99 -3.79 -5.87
CA LYS A 10 7.34 -4.14 -4.50
C LYS A 10 6.19 -4.92 -3.87
N ASN A 11 6.48 -5.70 -2.85
CA ASN A 11 5.49 -6.46 -2.08
C ASN A 11 5.91 -6.46 -0.60
N GLU A 12 6.15 -5.27 -0.05
CA GLU A 12 6.79 -5.13 1.26
C GLU A 12 5.88 -4.34 2.21
N PHE A 13 5.81 -4.77 3.47
CA PHE A 13 5.20 -3.95 4.52
C PHE A 13 6.26 -3.12 5.22
N ARG A 14 6.01 -1.82 5.35
CA ARG A 14 6.93 -0.86 5.98
C ARG A 14 6.11 0.17 6.76
N PHE A 15 6.62 0.56 7.92
CA PHE A 15 6.09 1.71 8.63
C PHE A 15 6.50 2.98 7.88
N ASN A 16 5.56 3.90 7.66
CA ASN A 16 5.84 5.21 7.07
C ASN A 16 5.79 6.25 8.19
N GLU A 17 6.93 6.86 8.48
CA GLU A 17 7.10 7.87 9.54
C GLU A 17 6.25 9.11 9.29
N ASN A 18 6.14 9.57 8.04
CA ASN A 18 5.34 10.76 7.71
C ASN A 18 3.84 10.55 7.90
N GLN A 19 3.39 9.30 7.83
CA GLN A 19 1.98 8.95 7.97
C GLN A 19 1.68 8.36 9.36
N HIS A 20 2.70 8.02 10.15
CA HIS A 20 2.58 7.28 11.41
C HIS A 20 1.72 6.00 11.30
N HIS A 21 1.80 5.30 10.16
CA HIS A 21 1.02 4.09 9.93
C HIS A 21 1.84 2.97 9.28
N MET A 22 1.43 1.73 9.53
CA MET A 22 1.89 0.60 8.74
C MET A 22 1.37 0.74 7.32
N THR A 23 2.25 0.54 6.34
CA THR A 23 1.90 0.65 4.92
C THR A 23 2.33 -0.59 4.15
N TYR A 24 1.60 -0.88 3.09
CA TYR A 24 1.96 -1.87 2.09
C TYR A 24 2.53 -1.16 0.86
N VAL A 25 3.82 -1.32 0.63
CA VAL A 25 4.58 -0.74 -0.48
C VAL A 25 4.48 -1.66 -1.70
N PHE A 26 3.87 -1.15 -2.77
CA PHE A 26 3.60 -1.93 -3.99
C PHE A 26 4.44 -1.51 -5.20
N GLU A 27 5.06 -0.33 -5.18
CA GLU A 27 5.85 0.16 -6.30
C GLU A 27 6.92 1.16 -5.85
N ASP A 28 8.07 1.09 -6.51
CA ASP A 28 9.18 2.04 -6.38
C ASP A 28 9.44 2.72 -7.72
N ASP A 29 9.55 4.05 -7.74
CA ASP A 29 9.92 4.82 -8.94
C ASP A 29 11.38 5.29 -8.97
N GLY A 30 12.19 4.81 -8.02
CA GLY A 30 13.61 5.13 -7.83
C GLY A 30 13.86 6.40 -7.03
N LYS A 31 12.81 7.12 -6.59
CA LYS A 31 12.91 8.23 -5.63
C LYS A 31 11.90 8.11 -4.49
N LYS A 32 10.71 7.59 -4.81
CA LYS A 32 9.57 7.48 -3.91
C LYS A 32 8.96 6.09 -3.98
N TYR A 33 8.43 5.65 -2.85
CA TYR A 33 7.54 4.51 -2.79
C TYR A 33 6.10 4.94 -3.00
N SER A 34 5.33 4.09 -3.68
CA SER A 34 3.87 4.13 -3.68
C SER A 34 3.35 3.03 -2.76
N SER A 35 2.52 3.40 -1.81
CA SER A 35 2.03 2.50 -0.77
C SER A 35 0.56 2.74 -0.43
N PHE A 36 -0.04 1.79 0.27
CA PHE A 36 -1.36 1.94 0.90
C PHE A 36 -1.22 1.83 2.41
N GLY A 37 -1.91 2.67 3.17
CA GLY A 37 -1.94 2.53 4.63
C GLY A 37 -2.84 1.37 5.08
N ILE A 38 -2.45 0.70 6.16
CA ILE A 38 -3.29 -0.24 6.90
C ILE A 38 -3.95 0.51 8.06
N THR A 39 -5.24 0.29 8.26
CA THR A 39 -6.02 0.95 9.33
C THR A 39 -7.07 0.01 9.90
N HIS A 40 -7.58 0.34 11.08
CA HIS A 40 -8.72 -0.35 11.71
C HIS A 40 -10.04 0.36 11.47
N GLN A 41 -10.02 1.51 10.77
CA GLN A 41 -11.22 2.29 10.48
C GLN A 41 -11.83 1.90 9.12
N LYS A 42 -13.14 1.69 9.09
CA LYS A 42 -13.90 1.42 7.85
C LYS A 42 -13.87 2.60 6.87
N ARG A 43 -13.79 3.84 7.38
CA ARG A 43 -13.75 5.07 6.56
C ARG A 43 -12.56 5.94 6.95
N THR A 44 -11.97 6.63 5.97
CA THR A 44 -10.93 7.64 6.19
C THR A 44 -11.10 8.73 5.13
N PHE A 45 -11.09 10.01 5.56
CA PHE A 45 -11.33 11.17 4.68
C PHE A 45 -12.61 10.99 3.83
N ASP A 46 -13.71 10.64 4.49
CA ASP A 46 -15.04 10.36 3.93
C ASP A 46 -15.15 9.22 2.91
N LYS A 47 -14.03 8.56 2.60
CA LYS A 47 -13.97 7.43 1.68
C LYS A 47 -13.97 6.11 2.42
N GLU A 48 -14.71 5.15 1.87
CA GLU A 48 -14.66 3.77 2.36
C GLU A 48 -13.30 3.14 2.06
N ASN A 49 -12.73 2.52 3.08
CA ASN A 49 -11.53 1.71 2.96
C ASN A 49 -11.90 0.29 2.52
N MET A 50 -10.97 -0.35 1.83
CA MET A 50 -11.18 -1.72 1.38
C MET A 50 -11.07 -2.65 2.60
N PRO A 51 -12.12 -3.39 2.97
CA PRO A 51 -12.03 -4.37 4.05
C PRO A 51 -11.00 -5.45 3.70
N LEU A 52 -10.28 -5.90 4.72
CA LEU A 52 -9.45 -7.09 4.64
C LEU A 52 -10.16 -8.20 5.41
N LYS A 53 -10.13 -9.41 4.86
CA LYS A 53 -10.66 -10.61 5.51
C LYS A 53 -9.89 -10.91 6.78
N ASP A 54 -8.56 -10.88 6.67
CA ASP A 54 -7.65 -11.13 7.79
C ASP A 54 -6.80 -9.89 8.10
N ASN A 55 -6.40 -9.73 9.37
CA ASN A 55 -5.39 -8.74 9.69
C ASN A 55 -4.07 -9.14 9.03
N PRO A 56 -3.44 -8.26 8.22
CA PRO A 56 -2.16 -8.59 7.61
C PRO A 56 -1.05 -8.79 8.65
N GLN A 57 -1.18 -8.28 9.86
CA GLN A 57 -0.27 -8.56 10.96
C GLN A 57 -0.52 -9.98 11.52
N LYS A 58 0.50 -10.84 11.47
CA LYS A 58 0.42 -12.19 12.04
C LYS A 58 -0.02 -12.15 13.51
N ARG A 59 -0.89 -13.11 13.88
CA ARG A 59 -1.46 -13.30 15.22
C ARG A 59 -2.44 -12.22 15.69
N ARG A 60 -2.82 -11.28 14.83
CA ARG A 60 -3.91 -10.35 15.12
C ARG A 60 -5.20 -10.81 14.46
N THR A 61 -6.30 -10.65 15.17
CA THR A 61 -7.66 -11.06 14.76
C THR A 61 -8.62 -9.87 14.63
N ASP A 62 -8.16 -8.66 14.95
CA ASP A 62 -8.93 -7.44 14.80
C ASP A 62 -9.11 -7.09 13.31
N LYS A 63 -10.26 -6.49 13.01
CA LYS A 63 -10.59 -6.08 11.64
C LYS A 63 -9.56 -5.07 11.13
N ALA A 64 -9.09 -5.30 9.91
CA ALA A 64 -8.18 -4.40 9.23
C ALA A 64 -8.77 -3.98 7.89
N TYR A 65 -8.34 -2.81 7.44
CA TYR A 65 -8.74 -2.21 6.19
C TYR A 65 -7.51 -1.66 5.49
N LEU A 66 -7.51 -1.75 4.16
CA LEU A 66 -6.56 -1.07 3.32
C LEU A 66 -7.12 0.29 2.91
N ARG A 67 -6.37 1.35 3.24
CA ARG A 67 -6.76 2.73 2.90
C ARG A 67 -7.00 2.90 1.41
N ASN A 68 -7.97 3.74 1.08
CA ASN A 68 -8.31 3.95 -0.33
C ASN A 68 -7.27 4.82 -1.07
N GLY A 69 -6.71 5.82 -0.39
CA GLY A 69 -5.68 6.70 -0.94
C GLY A 69 -4.33 6.01 -1.12
N VAL A 70 -3.65 6.32 -2.22
CA VAL A 70 -2.24 5.95 -2.43
C VAL A 70 -1.36 7.01 -1.79
N ILE A 71 -0.45 6.57 -0.92
CA ILE A 71 0.59 7.40 -0.32
C ILE A 71 1.81 7.38 -1.24
N ARG A 72 2.44 8.55 -1.46
CA ARG A 72 3.66 8.67 -2.28
C ARG A 72 4.72 9.49 -1.56
N ASP A 73 5.62 8.79 -0.89
CA ASP A 73 6.66 9.40 -0.05
C ASP A 73 8.08 8.95 -0.43
N LYS A 74 9.07 9.74 0.00
CA LYS A 74 10.49 9.47 -0.22
C LYS A 74 10.91 8.18 0.49
N HIS A 75 11.89 7.46 -0.05
CA HIS A 75 12.36 6.20 0.57
C HIS A 75 12.76 6.35 2.04
N GLY A 76 13.42 7.46 2.38
CA GLY A 76 13.87 7.74 3.75
C GLY A 76 12.76 7.91 4.79
N SER A 77 11.49 8.09 4.38
CA SER A 77 10.36 8.13 5.32
C SER A 77 9.83 6.74 5.67
N TYR A 78 10.37 5.67 5.07
CA TYR A 78 9.93 4.31 5.33
C TYR A 78 10.96 3.56 6.15
N GLY A 79 10.50 2.95 7.23
CA GLY A 79 11.32 2.08 8.07
C GLY A 79 11.67 0.75 7.42
N LYS A 80 12.21 -0.15 8.25
CA LYS A 80 12.60 -1.52 7.86
C LYS A 80 11.39 -2.33 7.40
N VAL A 81 11.65 -3.32 6.53
CA VAL A 81 10.64 -4.30 6.09
C VAL A 81 10.14 -5.11 7.28
N LYS A 82 8.83 -5.23 7.41
CA LYS A 82 8.16 -5.99 8.46
C LYS A 82 7.73 -7.37 7.93
N LYS A 83 8.50 -8.40 8.29
CA LYS A 83 8.28 -9.80 7.86
C LYS A 83 7.12 -10.49 8.58
N ASN A 84 6.62 -9.91 9.67
CA ASN A 84 5.45 -10.38 10.40
C ASN A 84 4.13 -9.90 9.78
N PHE A 85 4.17 -9.25 8.62
CA PHE A 85 2.99 -8.86 7.88
C PHE A 85 2.89 -9.62 6.56
N ALA A 86 1.71 -10.12 6.24
CA ALA A 86 1.36 -10.74 4.97
C ALA A 86 -0.15 -10.65 4.76
N PHE A 87 -0.59 -10.39 3.53
CA PHE A 87 -2.01 -10.54 3.20
C PHE A 87 -2.37 -12.02 3.07
N SER A 88 -3.63 -12.36 3.36
CA SER A 88 -4.22 -13.63 2.93
C SER A 88 -4.22 -13.70 1.40
N SER A 89 -4.29 -14.90 0.82
CA SER A 89 -4.33 -15.09 -0.65
C SER A 89 -5.52 -14.37 -1.30
N GLU A 90 -6.65 -14.36 -0.61
CA GLU A 90 -7.89 -13.70 -1.04
C GLU A 90 -7.72 -12.17 -1.01
N ASP A 91 -7.27 -11.63 0.12
CA ASP A 91 -7.03 -10.19 0.25
C ASP A 91 -5.98 -9.72 -0.74
N PHE A 92 -4.92 -10.49 -0.95
CA PHE A 92 -3.86 -10.11 -1.87
C PHE A 92 -4.35 -10.01 -3.32
N THR A 93 -5.33 -10.82 -3.70
CA THR A 93 -5.98 -10.74 -5.02
C THR A 93 -6.74 -9.42 -5.18
N ASN A 94 -7.47 -9.00 -4.15
CA ASN A 94 -8.15 -7.70 -4.10
C ASN A 94 -7.16 -6.52 -4.12
N VAL A 95 -6.07 -6.62 -3.34
CA VAL A 95 -4.98 -5.63 -3.32
C VAL A 95 -4.37 -5.47 -4.72
N LYS A 96 -4.07 -6.59 -5.41
CA LYS A 96 -3.56 -6.57 -6.80
C LYS A 96 -4.52 -5.88 -7.75
N ALA A 97 -5.82 -6.15 -7.65
CA ALA A 97 -6.84 -5.49 -8.47
C ALA A 97 -6.86 -3.97 -8.22
N LYS A 98 -6.78 -3.54 -6.95
CA LYS A 98 -6.68 -2.13 -6.56
C LYS A 98 -5.44 -1.45 -7.17
N ILE A 99 -4.27 -2.08 -7.05
CA ILE A 99 -3.01 -1.59 -7.64
C ILE A 99 -3.14 -1.43 -9.15
N ARG A 100 -3.69 -2.45 -9.83
CA ARG A 100 -3.90 -2.44 -11.29
C ARG A 100 -4.78 -1.27 -11.69
N ASN A 101 -5.89 -1.04 -10.99
CA ASN A 101 -6.81 0.06 -11.26
C ASN A 101 -6.15 1.43 -11.04
N TYR A 102 -5.39 1.60 -9.97
CA TYR A 102 -4.58 2.80 -9.74
C TYR A 102 -3.59 3.05 -10.90
N LYS A 103 -2.83 2.02 -11.30
CA LYS A 103 -1.87 2.13 -12.41
C LYS A 103 -2.56 2.46 -13.73
N LYS A 104 -3.75 1.92 -14.01
CA LYS A 104 -4.57 2.27 -15.19
C LYS A 104 -5.01 3.73 -15.16
N LYS A 105 -5.61 4.20 -14.06
CA LYS A 105 -6.04 5.60 -13.91
C LYS A 105 -4.87 6.58 -14.08
N ARG A 106 -3.73 6.27 -13.47
CA ARG A 106 -2.51 7.07 -13.60
C ARG A 106 -1.98 7.17 -15.03
N LYS A 107 -2.19 6.14 -15.88
CA LYS A 107 -1.80 6.19 -17.29
C LYS A 107 -2.74 7.05 -18.13
N LYS A 108 -4.04 7.07 -17.80
CA LYS A 108 -5.03 7.90 -18.51
C LYS A 108 -4.85 9.40 -18.21
N ASN A 109 -4.43 9.72 -16.99
CA ASN A 109 -4.24 11.10 -16.55
C ASN A 109 -2.83 11.64 -16.87
N LYS A 110 -2.09 11.00 -17.78
CA LYS A 110 -0.73 11.38 -18.16
C LYS A 110 -0.68 11.61 -19.66
#